data_AF-A0A8I2GXW7-F1
#
_entry.id   AF-A0A8I2GXW7-F1
#
_cell.length_a   1.000
_cell.length_b   1.000
_cell.length_c   1.000
_cell.angle_alpha   90.00
_cell.angle_beta   90.00
_cell.angle_gamma   90.00
#
_symmetry.space_group_name_H-M   'P 1'
#
loop_
_entity.id
_entity.type
_entity.pdbx_description
1 polymer ?
#
loop_
_entity_poly.entity_id
_entity_poly.type
_entity_poly.pdbx_seq_one_letter_code
_entity_poly.pdbx_strand_id
1 'polypeptide(L)'
;GGASAEPLRFMDFLIRDPVRSILLHGAGISVVIPDPCRYAVHKLIVAGRRQNDAGGQAKRDKDLRQAGMLFDALPVTGHGPSLADAVEEAWNRGPAWKLAISEAAETMHKEYWGGVNRMVGTLTR
;
A
#
# COMPACT_ATOMS: atom_id res chain seq x y z
N GLY A 1 -26.72 -2.50 -21.39
CA GLY A 1 -25.36 -2.27 -20.90
C GLY A 1 -25.33 -2.53 -19.42
N GLY A 2 -24.99 -3.75 -19.01
CA GLY A 2 -24.86 -4.13 -17.61
C GLY A 2 -23.39 -4.38 -17.31
N ALA A 3 -22.61 -3.32 -17.14
CA ALA A 3 -21.33 -3.46 -16.47
C ALA A 3 -21.64 -3.43 -14.97
N SER A 4 -21.79 -4.60 -14.36
CA SER A 4 -21.79 -4.71 -12.90
C SER A 4 -20.38 -4.32 -12.45
N ALA A 5 -20.21 -3.06 -12.03
CA ALA A 5 -18.99 -2.63 -11.38
C ALA A 5 -19.00 -3.22 -9.98
N GLU A 6 -18.44 -4.41 -9.80
CA GLU A 6 -18.13 -4.89 -8.47
C GLU A 6 -17.13 -3.90 -7.83
N PRO A 7 -17.40 -3.40 -6.61
CA PRO A 7 -16.45 -2.54 -5.92
C PRO A 7 -15.11 -3.24 -5.75
N LEU A 8 -14.06 -2.66 -6.32
CA LEU A 8 -12.69 -3.09 -6.05
C LEU A 8 -12.42 -2.86 -4.56
N ARG A 9 -12.27 -3.95 -3.80
CA ARG A 9 -12.01 -3.89 -2.36
C ARG A 9 -10.77 -3.03 -2.07
N PHE A 10 -10.82 -2.25 -0.99
CA PHE A 10 -9.77 -1.29 -0.54
C PHE A 10 -9.51 -0.11 -1.48
N MET A 11 -10.25 0.01 -2.59
CA MET A 11 -10.09 1.14 -3.50
C MET A 11 -10.54 2.45 -2.86
N ASP A 12 -11.54 2.39 -1.97
CA ASP A 12 -12.04 3.52 -1.20
C ASP A 12 -10.96 4.17 -0.33
N PHE A 13 -10.04 3.38 0.22
CA PHE A 13 -8.88 3.89 0.95
C PHE A 13 -7.85 4.54 0.03
N LEU A 14 -7.64 4.00 -1.17
CA LEU A 14 -6.64 4.50 -2.10
C LEU A 14 -7.04 5.82 -2.76
N ILE A 15 -8.31 5.97 -3.13
CA ILE A 15 -8.79 7.18 -3.83
C ILE A 15 -9.09 8.35 -2.90
N ARG A 16 -8.99 8.12 -1.57
CA ARG A 16 -9.26 9.13 -0.56
C ARG A 16 -8.12 10.15 -0.52
N ASP A 17 -8.49 11.43 -0.47
CA ASP A 17 -7.59 12.57 -0.28
C ASP A 17 -6.38 12.56 -1.24
N PRO A 18 -6.60 12.57 -2.57
CA PRO A 18 -5.51 12.49 -3.54
C PRO A 18 -4.66 13.76 -3.53
N VAL A 19 -3.39 13.61 -3.92
CA VAL A 19 -2.40 14.71 -3.92
C VAL A 19 -2.06 15.17 -5.32
N ARG A 20 -1.72 16.45 -5.45
CA ARG A 20 -1.20 17.00 -6.71
C ARG A 20 0.29 16.71 -6.83
N SER A 21 0.72 16.26 -8.00
CA SER A 21 2.13 16.00 -8.32
C SER A 21 2.46 16.45 -9.76
N ILE A 22 3.72 16.31 -10.14
CA ILE A 22 4.23 16.63 -11.49
C ILE A 22 4.89 15.38 -12.07
N LEU A 23 4.36 14.91 -13.21
CA LEU A 23 5.01 13.89 -14.02
C LEU A 23 6.14 14.55 -14.84
N LEU A 24 7.35 14.03 -14.68
CA LEU A 24 8.56 14.55 -15.31
C LEU A 24 8.64 14.13 -16.78
N HIS A 25 7.83 14.78 -17.62
CA HIS A 25 7.85 14.62 -19.08
C HIS A 25 7.77 15.98 -19.77
N GLY A 26 8.72 16.28 -20.65
CA GLY A 26 8.84 17.60 -21.28
C GLY A 26 8.98 18.71 -20.24
N ALA A 27 8.11 19.73 -20.31
CA ALA A 27 8.07 20.83 -19.33
C ALA A 27 7.48 20.44 -17.96
N GLY A 28 7.05 19.18 -17.80
CA GLY A 28 6.32 18.71 -16.62
C GLY A 28 4.81 18.75 -16.83
N ILE A 29 4.12 17.67 -16.45
CA ILE A 29 2.66 17.55 -16.58
C ILE A 29 2.07 17.46 -15.18
N SER A 30 1.18 18.40 -14.85
CA SER A 30 0.46 18.39 -13.57
C SER A 30 -0.52 17.21 -13.54
N VAL A 31 -0.40 16.36 -12.53
CA VAL A 31 -1.23 15.16 -12.35
C VAL A 31 -1.80 15.11 -10.93
N VAL A 32 -2.92 14.41 -10.77
CA VAL A 32 -3.48 14.06 -9.46
C VAL A 32 -3.26 12.57 -9.26
N ILE A 33 -2.60 12.22 -8.17
CA ILE A 33 -2.25 10.84 -7.83
C ILE A 33 -2.81 10.47 -6.46
N PRO A 34 -2.98 9.18 -6.14
CA PRO A 34 -3.19 8.77 -4.76
C PRO A 34 -2.07 9.31 -3.86
N ASP A 35 -2.42 9.63 -2.61
CA ASP A 35 -1.41 9.89 -1.59
C ASP A 35 -0.39 8.73 -1.54
N PRO A 36 0.92 9.00 -1.61
CA PRO A 36 1.92 7.94 -1.73
C PRO A 36 1.99 7.03 -0.50
N CYS A 37 1.66 7.54 0.70
CA CYS A 37 1.57 6.73 1.92
C CYS A 37 0.39 5.75 1.83
N ARG A 38 -0.80 6.24 1.44
CA ARG A 38 -1.97 5.38 1.18
C ARG A 38 -1.69 4.37 0.07
N TYR A 39 -0.99 4.77 -0.99
CA TYR A 39 -0.62 3.86 -2.07
C TYR A 39 0.30 2.73 -1.57
N ALA A 40 1.30 3.04 -0.74
CA ALA A 40 2.18 2.04 -0.13
C ALA A 40 1.39 1.02 0.70
N VAL A 41 0.53 1.49 1.59
CA VAL A 41 -0.31 0.63 2.45
C VAL A 41 -1.31 -0.18 1.63
N HIS A 42 -1.93 0.42 0.61
CA HIS A 42 -2.82 -0.28 -0.30
C HIS A 42 -2.12 -1.42 -1.04
N LYS A 43 -0.87 -1.20 -1.50
CA LYS A 43 -0.08 -2.26 -2.14
C LYS A 43 0.26 -3.40 -1.20
N LEU A 44 0.56 -3.09 0.06
CA LEU A 44 0.76 -4.11 1.09
C LEU A 44 -0.50 -4.96 1.28
N ILE A 45 -1.67 -4.34 1.43
CA ILE A 45 -2.96 -5.05 1.59
C ILE A 45 -3.29 -5.94 0.39
N VAL A 46 -3.12 -5.41 -0.83
CA VAL A 46 -3.41 -6.17 -2.05
C VAL A 46 -2.48 -7.37 -2.18
N ALA A 47 -1.21 -7.24 -1.79
CA ALA A 47 -0.28 -8.36 -1.76
C ALA A 47 -0.73 -9.47 -0.80
N GLY A 48 -1.12 -9.12 0.43
CA GLY A 48 -1.59 -10.09 1.42
C GLY A 48 -2.76 -10.93 0.92
N ARG A 49 -3.64 -10.34 0.12
CA ARG A 49 -4.81 -11.04 -0.42
C ARG A 49 -4.60 -11.86 -1.69
N ARG A 50 -3.51 -11.64 -2.41
CA ARG A 50 -3.22 -12.34 -3.69
C ARG A 50 -2.68 -13.76 -3.52
N GLN A 51 -2.63 -14.30 -2.30
CA GLN A 51 -2.13 -15.65 -2.04
C GLN A 51 -2.91 -16.76 -2.79
N ASN A 52 -4.18 -16.53 -3.11
CA ASN A 52 -5.09 -17.54 -3.68
C ASN A 52 -5.51 -17.29 -5.15
N ASP A 53 -4.95 -16.28 -5.82
CA ASP A 53 -5.35 -15.93 -7.20
C ASP A 53 -4.51 -16.69 -8.25
N ALA A 54 -5.13 -17.09 -9.36
CA ALA A 54 -4.41 -17.66 -10.51
C ALA A 54 -3.44 -16.61 -11.12
N GLY A 55 -2.13 -16.91 -11.13
CA GLY A 55 -1.09 -15.93 -11.46
C GLY A 55 -0.83 -14.89 -10.35
N GLY A 56 -1.36 -15.13 -9.15
CA GLY A 56 -1.28 -14.25 -7.98
C GLY A 56 0.15 -14.06 -7.46
N GLN A 57 1.02 -15.08 -7.57
CA GLN A 57 2.40 -15.03 -7.06
C GLN A 57 3.22 -13.89 -7.68
N ALA A 58 3.36 -13.86 -9.01
CA ALA A 58 4.13 -12.81 -9.69
C ALA A 58 3.55 -11.40 -9.46
N LYS A 59 2.22 -11.30 -9.40
CA LYS A 59 1.49 -10.04 -9.11
C LYS A 59 1.69 -9.59 -7.66
N ARG A 60 1.64 -10.51 -6.71
CA ARG A 60 1.90 -10.31 -5.29
C ARG A 60 3.32 -9.81 -5.09
N ASP A 61 4.32 -10.50 -5.67
CA ASP A 61 5.72 -10.12 -5.54
C ASP A 61 5.98 -8.73 -6.11
N LYS A 62 5.29 -8.35 -7.20
CA LYS A 62 5.31 -6.98 -7.72
C LYS A 62 4.77 -5.98 -6.70
N ASP A 63 3.60 -6.25 -6.09
CA ASP A 63 3.02 -5.33 -5.10
C ASP A 63 3.86 -5.25 -3.82
N LEU A 64 4.43 -6.37 -3.34
CA LEU A 64 5.34 -6.40 -2.19
C LEU A 64 6.58 -5.55 -2.44
N ARG A 65 7.20 -5.64 -3.63
CA ARG A 65 8.32 -4.76 -3.99
C ARG A 65 7.90 -3.29 -4.00
N GLN A 66 6.78 -2.97 -4.64
CA GLN A 66 6.29 -1.58 -4.68
C GLN A 66 5.98 -1.03 -3.29
N ALA A 67 5.35 -1.82 -2.42
CA ALA A 67 5.09 -1.44 -1.04
C ALA A 67 6.42 -1.26 -0.29
N GLY A 68 7.29 -2.26 -0.29
CA GLY A 68 8.57 -2.24 0.42
C GLY A 68 9.44 -1.03 0.06
N MET A 69 9.61 -0.74 -1.23
CA MET A 69 10.35 0.43 -1.70
C MET A 69 9.80 1.75 -1.11
N LEU A 70 8.48 1.88 -1.03
CA LEU A 70 7.85 3.08 -0.47
C LEU A 70 7.93 3.13 1.05
N PHE A 71 7.82 1.99 1.74
CA PHE A 71 7.99 1.92 3.20
C PHE A 71 9.42 2.30 3.64
N ASP A 72 10.43 2.09 2.79
CA ASP A 72 11.79 2.57 3.05
C ASP A 72 12.00 4.03 2.64
N ALA A 73 11.49 4.44 1.48
CA ALA A 73 11.72 5.78 0.94
C ALA A 73 10.93 6.88 1.66
N LEU A 74 9.65 6.64 1.98
CA LEU A 74 8.78 7.68 2.53
C LEU A 74 9.27 8.25 3.87
N PRO A 75 9.70 7.43 4.85
CA PRO A 75 10.25 7.95 6.10
C PRO A 75 11.47 8.85 5.92
N VAL A 76 12.41 8.47 5.05
CA VAL A 76 13.65 9.25 4.84
C VAL A 76 13.40 10.55 4.06
N THR A 77 12.28 10.63 3.33
CA THR A 77 11.82 11.86 2.65
C THR A 77 10.89 12.74 3.50
N GLY A 78 10.69 12.42 4.79
CA GLY A 78 9.88 13.22 5.71
C GLY A 78 8.40 12.82 5.79
N HIS A 79 7.97 11.80 5.06
CA HIS A 79 6.59 11.30 5.07
C HIS A 79 6.34 10.17 6.09
N GLY A 80 7.29 9.95 7.02
CA GLY A 80 7.20 8.90 8.05
C GLY A 80 5.94 8.99 8.92
N PRO A 81 5.59 10.15 9.50
CA PRO A 81 4.36 10.31 10.27
C PRO A 81 3.09 10.02 9.47
N SER A 82 2.97 10.58 8.26
CA SER A 82 1.81 10.33 7.39
C SER A 82 1.70 8.87 6.96
N LEU A 83 2.84 8.18 6.80
CA LEU A 83 2.83 6.74 6.56
C LEU A 83 2.33 5.97 7.77
N ALA A 84 2.76 6.32 8.98
CA ALA A 84 2.27 5.71 10.21
C ALA A 84 0.75 5.91 10.37
N ASP A 85 0.26 7.13 10.15
CA ASP A 85 -1.18 7.45 10.19
C ASP A 85 -1.97 6.61 9.18
N ALA A 86 -1.45 6.46 7.96
CA ALA A 86 -2.10 5.66 6.92
C ALA A 86 -2.13 4.16 7.27
N VAL A 87 -1.08 3.63 7.89
CA VAL A 87 -1.04 2.24 8.38
C VAL A 87 -2.04 2.06 9.52
N GLU A 88 -2.09 2.98 10.48
CA GLU A 88 -3.02 2.92 11.61
C GLU A 88 -4.49 3.00 11.14
N GLU A 89 -4.82 3.93 10.24
CA GLU A 89 -6.15 4.01 9.64
C GLU A 89 -6.54 2.68 8.98
N ALA A 90 -5.65 2.12 8.17
CA ALA A 90 -5.89 0.85 7.49
C ALA A 90 -6.08 -0.31 8.49
N TRP A 91 -5.25 -0.38 9.52
CA TRP A 91 -5.34 -1.39 10.59
C TRP A 91 -6.68 -1.32 11.32
N ASN A 92 -7.18 -0.11 11.58
CA ASN A 92 -8.41 0.12 12.34
C ASN A 92 -9.70 -0.09 11.52
N ARG A 93 -9.62 -0.31 10.20
CA ARG A 93 -10.78 -0.58 9.33
C ARG A 93 -11.40 -1.97 9.50
N GLY A 94 -10.74 -2.88 10.22
CA GLY A 94 -11.35 -4.13 10.69
C GLY A 94 -10.54 -5.40 10.38
N PRO A 95 -11.04 -6.58 10.79
CA PRO A 95 -10.26 -7.82 10.81
C PRO A 95 -9.67 -8.23 9.46
N ALA A 96 -10.43 -8.05 8.37
CA ALA A 96 -9.96 -8.39 7.02
C ALA A 96 -8.77 -7.52 6.56
N TRP A 97 -8.69 -6.28 7.03
CA TRP A 97 -7.57 -5.37 6.74
C TRP A 97 -6.34 -5.78 7.55
N LYS A 98 -6.53 -6.03 8.84
CA LYS A 98 -5.46 -6.51 9.74
C LYS A 98 -4.82 -7.80 9.21
N LEU A 99 -5.65 -8.79 8.84
CA LEU A 99 -5.15 -10.05 8.28
C LEU A 99 -4.32 -9.83 7.02
N ALA A 100 -4.84 -9.05 6.06
CA ALA A 100 -4.12 -8.77 4.82
C ALA A 100 -2.79 -8.04 5.04
N ILE A 101 -2.74 -7.09 5.99
CA ILE A 101 -1.51 -6.38 6.37
C ILE A 101 -0.51 -7.35 7.01
N SER A 102 -0.95 -8.17 7.96
CA SER A 102 -0.10 -9.14 8.64
C SER A 102 0.48 -10.18 7.67
N GLU A 103 -0.35 -10.80 6.84
CA GLU A 103 0.08 -11.80 5.84
C GLU A 103 1.11 -11.23 4.86
N ALA A 104 0.92 -9.98 4.43
CA ALA A 104 1.86 -9.30 3.55
C ALA A 104 3.19 -8.96 4.25
N ALA A 105 3.13 -8.54 5.52
CA ALA A 105 4.33 -8.25 6.32
C ALA A 105 5.15 -9.52 6.59
N GLU A 106 4.50 -10.65 6.87
CA GLU A 106 5.15 -11.96 7.09
C GLU A 106 5.85 -12.47 5.84
N THR A 107 5.26 -12.25 4.66
CA THR A 107 5.80 -12.70 3.37
C THR A 107 6.68 -11.65 2.67
N MET A 108 6.99 -10.55 3.36
CA MET A 108 7.78 -9.45 2.80
C MET A 108 9.19 -9.90 2.42
N HIS A 109 9.70 -9.32 1.32
CA HIS A 109 11.07 -9.58 0.89
C HIS A 109 12.06 -9.10 1.96
N LYS A 110 13.10 -9.90 2.23
CA LYS A 110 14.10 -9.62 3.29
C LYS A 110 14.70 -8.22 3.21
N GLU A 111 14.92 -7.71 1.99
CA GLU A 111 15.45 -6.37 1.73
C GLU A 111 14.59 -5.26 2.36
N TYR A 112 13.26 -5.37 2.28
CA TYR A 112 12.31 -4.33 2.75
C TYR A 112 11.70 -4.65 4.12
N TRP A 113 12.02 -5.81 4.70
CA TRP A 113 11.43 -6.28 5.94
C TRP A 113 11.62 -5.28 7.10
N GLY A 114 12.79 -4.65 7.18
CA GLY A 114 13.08 -3.65 8.20
C GLY A 114 12.15 -2.43 8.16
N GLY A 115 11.90 -1.87 6.96
CA GLY A 115 10.99 -0.74 6.77
C GLY A 115 9.56 -1.05 7.17
N VAL A 116 9.06 -2.19 6.70
CA VAL A 116 7.68 -2.61 6.93
C VAL A 116 7.46 -3.00 8.39
N ASN A 117 8.35 -3.79 8.99
CA ASN A 117 8.19 -4.28 10.35
C ASN A 117 8.30 -3.18 11.41
N ARG A 118 9.04 -2.08 11.15
CA ARG A 118 9.05 -0.91 12.03
C ARG A 118 7.68 -0.26 12.19
N MET A 119 6.86 -0.28 11.14
CA MET A 119 5.53 0.35 11.13
C MET A 119 4.42 -0.62 11.52
N VAL A 120 4.46 -1.86 11.01
CA VAL A 120 3.39 -2.84 11.26
C VAL A 120 3.58 -3.54 12.61
N GLY A 121 4.82 -3.83 13.00
CA GLY A 121 5.13 -4.58 14.22
C GLY A 121 4.80 -3.85 15.53
N THR A 122 4.53 -2.54 15.48
CA THR A 122 4.04 -1.75 16.61
C THR A 122 2.53 -1.93 16.83
N LEU A 123 1.79 -2.33 15.79
CA LEU A 123 0.32 -2.49 15.82
C LEU A 123 -0.13 -3.91 16.16
N THR A 124 0.78 -4.88 16.07
CA THR A 124 0.54 -6.30 16.37
C THR A 124 0.86 -6.69 17.81
N ARG A 125 1.26 -5.73 18.67
CA ARG A 125 1.59 -5.95 20.08
C ARG A 125 0.40 -5.72 21.00
#